data_AF-A0A3B8Q1J2-F1
#
_entry.id   AF-A0A3B8Q1J2-F1
#
_cell.length_a   1.000
_cell.length_b   1.000
_cell.length_c   1.000
_cell.angle_alpha   90.00
_cell.angle_beta   90.00
_cell.angle_gamma   90.00
#
_symmetry.space_group_name_H-M   'P 1'
#
loop_
_entity.id
_entity.type
_entity.pdbx_description
1 polymer ?
#
loop_
_entity_poly.entity_id
_entity_poly.type
_entity_poly.pdbx_seq_one_letter_code
_entity_poly.pdbx_strand_id
1 'polypeptide(L)'
;MIGGRARRSFNICEGARRLNLRNGLDRPVWLKPEETVTVEVPLWPTSMSFNRSHRLRIHLASSSAPTLEHNLQNGQPPRTGEPRQAVNTVLVGAEGSQSILPVARGN
;
A
#
# COMPACT_ATOMS: atom_id res chain seq x y z
N MET A 1 13.63 -35.92 -11.58
CA MET A 1 13.61 -34.96 -10.46
C MET A 1 14.39 -33.72 -10.87
N ILE A 2 13.70 -32.61 -11.14
CA ILE A 2 14.32 -31.29 -11.40
C ILE A 2 14.09 -30.46 -10.15
N GLY A 3 15.18 -30.08 -9.47
CA GLY A 3 15.18 -29.45 -8.16
C GLY A 3 14.25 -28.23 -8.09
N GLY A 4 13.39 -28.20 -7.07
CA GLY A 4 12.48 -27.10 -6.79
C GLY A 4 13.26 -25.83 -6.46
N ARG A 5 13.47 -24.96 -7.46
CA ARG A 5 13.91 -23.59 -7.20
C ARG A 5 12.87 -22.90 -6.32
N ALA A 6 13.29 -22.46 -5.13
CA ALA A 6 12.44 -21.70 -4.23
C ALA A 6 11.84 -20.49 -4.96
N ARG A 7 10.51 -20.32 -4.87
CA ARG A 7 9.82 -19.14 -5.39
C ARG A 7 10.25 -17.94 -4.55
N ARG A 8 10.93 -16.99 -5.19
CA ARG A 8 11.34 -15.73 -4.53
C ARG A 8 10.30 -14.65 -4.77
N SER A 9 10.14 -13.79 -3.79
CA SER A 9 9.29 -12.60 -3.85
C SER A 9 10.18 -11.38 -3.74
N PHE A 10 10.10 -10.49 -4.72
CA PHE A 10 10.90 -9.27 -4.76
C PHE A 10 9.98 -8.07 -4.66
N ASN A 11 10.37 -7.07 -3.86
CA ASN A 11 9.72 -5.77 -3.91
C ASN A 11 10.21 -5.04 -5.17
N ILE A 12 9.30 -4.37 -5.88
CA ILE A 12 9.57 -3.76 -7.19
C ILE A 12 9.50 -2.25 -7.06
N CYS A 13 8.38 -1.80 -6.50
CA CYS A 13 8.12 -0.44 -6.10
C CYS A 13 7.14 -0.48 -4.94
N GLU A 14 7.17 0.56 -4.13
CA GLU A 14 6.20 0.75 -3.06
C GLU A 14 5.67 2.19 -3.10
N GLY A 15 4.61 2.43 -2.37
CA GLY A 15 4.02 3.74 -2.18
C GLY A 15 3.33 3.77 -0.83
N ALA A 16 3.10 4.96 -0.31
CA ALA A 16 2.43 5.13 0.96
C ALA A 16 1.63 6.42 0.99
N ARG A 17 0.54 6.38 1.76
CA ARG A 17 -0.30 7.55 2.03
C ARG A 17 -0.76 7.55 3.47
N ARG A 18 -0.66 8.71 4.10
CA ARG A 18 -1.26 8.96 5.41
C ARG A 18 -2.71 9.38 5.22
N LEU A 19 -3.64 8.67 5.86
CA LEU A 19 -5.07 8.78 5.55
C LEU A 19 -5.67 10.16 5.84
N ASN A 20 -5.17 10.87 6.85
CA ASN A 20 -5.62 12.24 7.11
C ASN A 20 -5.15 13.23 6.04
N LEU A 21 -4.15 12.88 5.23
CA LEU A 21 -3.64 13.69 4.12
C LEU A 21 -4.09 13.14 2.74
N ARG A 22 -5.12 12.28 2.71
CA ARG A 22 -5.60 11.62 1.48
C ARG A 22 -6.07 12.61 0.40
N ASN A 23 -6.51 13.80 0.80
CA ASN A 23 -7.02 14.84 -0.11
C ASN A 23 -6.01 15.95 -0.39
N GLY A 24 -4.74 15.77 -0.02
CA GLY A 24 -3.68 16.78 -0.13
C GLY A 24 -2.95 17.03 1.19
N LEU A 25 -1.81 17.72 1.10
CA LEU A 25 -0.93 17.98 2.25
C LEU A 25 -1.35 19.22 3.05
N ASP A 26 -2.12 20.12 2.43
CA ASP A 26 -2.41 21.46 3.00
C ASP A 26 -3.44 21.42 4.13
N ARG A 27 -4.41 20.50 4.06
CA ARG A 27 -5.50 20.40 5.04
C ARG A 27 -5.77 18.96 5.46
N PRO A 28 -5.29 18.55 6.64
CA PRO A 28 -5.61 17.25 7.20
C PRO A 28 -7.11 17.09 7.45
N VAL A 29 -7.66 15.94 7.04
CA VAL A 29 -9.06 15.54 7.28
C VAL A 29 -9.06 14.20 8.04
N TRP A 30 -9.43 14.24 9.31
CA TRP A 30 -9.47 13.05 10.16
C TRP A 30 -10.58 12.08 9.75
N LEU A 31 -10.35 10.79 10.02
CA LEU A 31 -11.32 9.73 9.81
C LEU A 31 -12.04 9.43 11.13
N LYS A 32 -13.32 9.08 11.04
CA LYS A 32 -14.03 8.42 12.13
C LYS A 32 -13.76 6.91 12.06
N PRO A 33 -13.75 6.19 13.20
CA PRO A 33 -13.75 4.73 13.18
C PRO A 33 -14.89 4.20 12.29
N GLU A 34 -14.62 3.12 11.56
CA GLU A 34 -15.56 2.45 10.65
C GLU A 34 -16.00 3.26 9.41
N GLU A 35 -15.50 4.49 9.26
CA GLU A 35 -15.70 5.28 8.05
C GLU A 35 -14.96 4.63 6.88
N THR A 36 -15.72 4.23 5.85
CA THR A 36 -15.15 3.74 4.59
C THR A 36 -14.72 4.92 3.73
N VAL A 37 -13.46 4.94 3.30
CA VAL A 37 -12.91 5.98 2.42
C VAL A 37 -12.15 5.36 1.26
N THR A 38 -12.18 6.04 0.11
CA THR A 38 -11.29 5.74 -1.02
C THR A 38 -9.97 6.50 -0.84
N VAL A 39 -8.86 5.82 -1.12
CA VAL A 39 -7.51 6.38 -0.99
C VAL A 39 -6.71 6.00 -2.22
N GLU A 40 -6.16 6.99 -2.91
CA GLU A 40 -5.21 6.76 -3.99
C GLU A 40 -3.80 6.64 -3.43
N VAL A 41 -3.17 5.47 -3.60
CA VAL A 41 -1.77 5.23 -3.20
C VAL A 41 -0.90 5.16 -4.45
N PRO A 42 -0.25 6.26 -4.85
CA PRO A 42 0.64 6.23 -6.00
C PRO A 42 1.91 5.47 -5.63
N LEU A 43 2.28 4.54 -6.51
CA LEU A 43 3.51 3.78 -6.44
C LEU A 43 4.62 4.51 -7.19
N TRP A 44 5.87 4.30 -6.76
CA TRP A 44 7.02 4.74 -7.55
C TRP A 44 7.03 4.10 -8.95
N PRO A 45 7.51 4.82 -9.98
CA PRO A 45 7.56 4.28 -11.34
C PRO A 45 8.51 3.09 -11.42
N THR A 46 8.20 2.14 -12.30
CA THR A 46 9.03 0.96 -12.54
C THR A 46 8.88 0.50 -13.99
N SER A 47 9.85 -0.27 -14.47
CA SER A 47 9.80 -0.94 -15.77
C SER A 47 10.36 -2.35 -15.61
N MET A 48 9.50 -3.36 -15.78
CA MET A 48 9.89 -4.77 -15.62
C MET A 48 9.06 -5.68 -16.53
N SER A 49 9.74 -6.64 -17.16
CA SER A 49 9.10 -7.74 -17.87
C SER A 49 8.76 -8.89 -16.91
N PHE A 50 7.51 -9.34 -16.93
CA PHE A 50 7.05 -10.49 -16.17
C PHE A 50 6.87 -11.68 -17.09
N ASN A 51 7.80 -12.65 -17.01
CA ASN A 51 7.74 -13.88 -17.80
C ASN A 51 6.56 -14.77 -17.38
N ARG A 52 6.19 -15.73 -18.24
CA ARG A 52 5.02 -16.62 -18.09
C ARG A 52 4.87 -17.28 -16.71
N SER A 53 5.97 -17.63 -16.04
CA SER A 53 5.96 -18.28 -14.73
C SER A 53 5.99 -17.31 -13.55
N HIS A 54 6.24 -16.02 -13.79
CA HIS A 54 6.20 -14.99 -12.77
C HIS A 54 4.75 -14.69 -12.35
N ARG A 55 4.63 -14.08 -11.18
CA ARG A 55 3.36 -13.60 -10.64
C ARG A 55 3.57 -12.18 -10.13
N LEU A 56 2.60 -11.34 -10.43
CA LEU A 56 2.47 -10.05 -9.78
C LEU A 56 1.83 -10.27 -8.41
N ARG A 57 2.37 -9.57 -7.40
CA ARG A 57 1.86 -9.60 -6.04
C ARG A 57 1.73 -8.17 -5.55
N ILE A 58 0.55 -7.82 -5.05
CA ILE A 58 0.34 -6.59 -4.30
C ILE A 58 0.43 -6.92 -2.82
N HIS A 59 1.24 -6.16 -2.09
CA HIS A 59 1.35 -6.27 -0.65
C HIS A 59 0.79 -5.00 -0.03
N LEU A 60 -0.21 -5.14 0.84
CA LEU A 60 -0.81 -4.03 1.57
C LEU A 60 -0.47 -4.17 3.04
N ALA A 61 0.03 -3.09 3.62
CA ALA A 61 0.33 -2.96 5.03
C ALA A 61 0.02 -1.53 5.48
N SER A 62 -0.15 -1.32 6.78
CA SER A 62 -0.37 0.01 7.37
C SER A 62 0.92 0.64 7.92
N SER A 63 2.07 0.00 7.69
CA SER A 63 3.39 0.43 8.12
C SER A 63 4.49 -0.14 7.21
N SER A 64 5.63 0.54 7.16
CA SER A 64 6.86 0.08 6.49
C SER A 64 8.06 0.65 7.24
N ALA A 65 8.39 0.06 8.39
CA ALA A 65 9.52 0.49 9.21
C ALA A 65 10.84 -0.10 8.68
N PRO A 66 11.96 0.63 8.72
CA PRO A 66 12.12 2.00 9.25
C PRO A 66 11.88 3.10 8.20
N THR A 67 11.54 2.73 6.95
CA THR A 67 11.41 3.65 5.81
C THR A 67 10.41 4.78 6.07
N LEU A 68 9.30 4.48 6.73
CA LEU A 68 8.24 5.43 7.02
C LEU A 68 8.07 5.66 8.52
N GLU A 69 7.85 6.92 8.88
CA GLU A 69 7.52 7.28 10.25
C GLU A 69 6.18 6.65 10.68
N HIS A 70 6.19 6.01 11.86
CA HIS A 70 5.03 5.30 12.37
C HIS A 70 3.80 6.21 12.49
N ASN A 71 2.66 5.71 12.02
CA ASN A 71 1.37 6.29 12.35
C ASN A 71 0.92 5.74 13.71
N LEU A 72 0.72 6.61 14.69
CA LEU A 72 0.27 6.23 16.03
C LEU A 72 -1.19 5.77 16.07
N GLN A 73 -1.97 5.95 14.98
CA GLN A 73 -3.39 5.55 14.88
C GLN A 73 -4.31 6.18 15.95
N ASN A 74 -3.89 7.30 16.54
CA ASN A 74 -4.60 8.03 17.60
C ASN A 74 -4.93 9.49 17.19
N GLY A 75 -4.57 9.90 15.97
CA GLY A 75 -4.79 11.26 15.47
C GLY A 75 -3.75 12.29 15.91
N GLN A 76 -2.76 11.91 16.72
CA GLN A 76 -1.68 12.80 17.12
C GLN A 76 -0.55 12.78 16.08
N PRO A 77 0.29 13.83 16.05
CA PRO A 77 1.55 13.78 15.33
C PRO A 77 2.39 12.57 15.75
N PRO A 78 3.24 12.05 14.87
CA PRO A 78 4.20 11.03 15.24
C PRO A 78 5.08 11.49 16.41
N ARG A 79 5.51 10.54 17.25
CA ARG A 79 6.43 10.76 18.39
C ARG A 79 5.89 11.62 19.53
N THR A 80 4.64 12.10 19.49
CA THR A 80 4.05 12.95 20.54
C THR A 80 3.06 12.22 21.46
N GLY A 81 2.95 10.89 21.37
CA GLY A 81 2.06 10.11 22.21
C GLY A 81 2.16 8.60 21.99
N GLU A 82 1.27 7.86 22.65
CA GLU A 82 1.26 6.40 22.62
C GLU A 82 0.53 5.85 21.39
N PRO A 83 1.12 4.87 20.68
CA PRO A 83 0.45 4.21 19.57
C PRO A 83 -0.77 3.42 20.06
N ARG A 84 -1.82 3.42 19.24
CA ARG A 84 -3.01 2.60 19.44
C ARG A 84 -3.07 1.53 18.35
N GLN A 85 -3.47 0.31 18.71
CA GLN A 85 -3.73 -0.72 17.69
C GLN A 85 -4.94 -0.33 16.84
N ALA A 86 -4.82 -0.48 15.52
CA ALA A 86 -5.93 -0.30 14.58
C ALA A 86 -6.22 -1.60 13.83
N VAL A 87 -7.50 -1.91 13.67
CA VAL A 87 -7.96 -2.95 12.75
C VAL A 87 -8.30 -2.26 11.44
N ASN A 88 -7.51 -2.55 10.39
CA ASN A 88 -7.71 -1.98 9.06
C ASN A 88 -8.39 -3.01 8.18
N THR A 89 -9.43 -2.60 7.48
CA THR A 89 -10.17 -3.45 6.53
C THR A 89 -9.96 -2.93 5.13
N VAL A 90 -9.58 -3.81 4.20
CA VAL A 90 -9.52 -3.50 2.77
C VAL A 90 -10.72 -4.15 2.11
N LEU A 91 -11.59 -3.33 1.51
CA LEU A 91 -12.74 -3.81 0.77
C LEU A 91 -12.30 -4.27 -0.62
N VAL A 92 -12.66 -5.50 -0.99
CA VAL A 92 -12.33 -6.15 -2.27
C VAL A 92 -13.61 -6.68 -2.93
N GLY A 93 -13.68 -6.68 -4.25
CA GLY A 93 -14.87 -7.08 -5.01
C GLY A 93 -15.04 -6.24 -6.28
N ALA A 94 -16.20 -6.37 -6.93
CA ALA A 94 -16.50 -5.66 -8.19
C ALA A 94 -16.43 -4.12 -8.04
N GLU A 95 -16.88 -3.60 -6.89
CA GLU A 95 -16.80 -2.19 -6.50
C GLU A 95 -15.65 -1.91 -5.51
N GLY A 96 -14.71 -2.85 -5.38
CA GLY A 96 -13.66 -2.85 -4.36
C GLY A 96 -12.35 -2.20 -4.80
N SER A 97 -11.32 -2.39 -3.98
CA SER A 97 -9.96 -1.87 -4.22
C SER A 97 -9.34 -2.44 -5.50
N GLN A 98 -8.63 -1.61 -6.24
CA GLN A 98 -7.96 -1.97 -7.49
C GLN A 98 -6.52 -1.47 -7.56
N SER A 99 -5.70 -2.09 -8.42
CA SER A 99 -4.35 -1.62 -8.77
C SER A 99 -4.28 -1.35 -10.26
N ILE A 100 -3.85 -0.15 -10.63
CA ILE A 100 -3.74 0.29 -12.02
C ILE A 100 -2.30 0.10 -12.46
N LEU A 101 -2.08 -0.77 -13.45
CA LEU A 101 -0.75 -1.07 -13.99
C LEU A 101 -0.59 -0.44 -15.38
N PRO A 102 0.49 0.32 -15.65
CA PRO A 102 0.78 0.84 -16.98
C PRO A 102 1.35 -0.28 -17.86
N VAL A 103 0.48 -1.14 -18.39
CA VAL A 103 0.89 -2.28 -19.22
C VAL A 103 1.27 -1.80 -20.62
N ALA A 104 2.56 -1.80 -20.91
CA ALA A 104 3.05 -1.67 -22.28
C ALA A 104 2.87 -3.00 -23.04
N ARG A 105 2.43 -2.92 -24.29
CA ARG A 105 2.46 -4.08 -25.20
C ARG A 105 3.85 -4.16 -25.82
N GLY A 106 4.50 -5.30 -25.70
CA GLY A 106 5.74 -5.57 -26.44
C GLY A 106 5.46 -5.69 -27.94
N ASN A 107 6.44 -5.30 -28.77
CA ASN A 107 6.46 -5.60 -30.20
C ASN A 107 6.74 -7.09 -30.44
#